data_AF-D3AYG2-F1
#
_entry.id   AF-D3AYG2-F1
#
_cell.length_a   1.000
_cell.length_b   1.000
_cell.length_c   1.000
_cell.angle_alpha   90.00
_cell.angle_beta   90.00
_cell.angle_gamma   90.00
#
_symmetry.space_group_name_H-M   'P 1'
#
loop_
_entity.id
_entity.type
_entity.pdbx_description
1 polymer ?
#
loop_
_entity_poly.entity_id
_entity_poly.type
_entity_poly.pdbx_seq_one_letter_code
_entity_poly.pdbx_strand_id
1 'polypeptide(L)'
;MYKTEDDNSSNSSNKGDGASSSKQQKAPSEYMKVQRMFRQQTKNEYGRSIPKHKRAPIDYSSVLDYRNIDSNTEVNKERIIDCTQSLFDYSSVSSDTSYYSHPSTWRVYGLKDYPGFYFIPSVFNVKQQRKWIKDALEHYAEPPNNTNLNIFYGEVKDLWSNAQSEYIELHDQLAKQLSLNDNDENVNEQQGEEVDKKKRPLDKNGEELPTYRTLLDKLAWATLGYQFQWTPRIYSEEFHEAFPQDLQDLVTHIAKATKYDPYVPEAATINFYSEGCYVY
;
A
#
# COMPACT_ATOMS: atom_id res chain seq x y z
N MET A 1 17.93 23.52 8.45
CA MET A 1 17.86 24.82 7.73
C MET A 1 18.61 24.65 6.41
N TYR A 2 17.97 24.05 5.41
CA TYR A 2 18.57 23.83 4.09
C TYR A 2 17.92 24.81 3.12
N LYS A 3 18.75 25.70 2.55
CA LYS A 3 18.37 26.73 1.58
C LYS A 3 18.05 26.05 0.25
N THR A 4 16.86 26.31 -0.28
CA THR A 4 16.54 26.10 -1.68
C THR A 4 17.11 27.28 -2.48
N GLU A 5 17.92 26.99 -3.50
CA GLU A 5 18.38 27.99 -4.45
C GLU A 5 17.21 28.36 -5.38
N ASP A 6 16.85 29.64 -5.34
CA ASP A 6 15.85 30.27 -6.21
C ASP A 6 16.46 30.51 -7.60
N ASP A 7 16.11 29.69 -8.58
CA ASP A 7 16.37 29.98 -10.00
C ASP A 7 15.32 30.96 -10.54
N ASN A 8 15.58 32.24 -10.25
CA ASN A 8 14.86 33.37 -10.81
C ASN A 8 15.55 33.78 -12.12
N SER A 9 15.05 33.34 -13.28
CA SER A 9 15.50 33.86 -14.57
C SER A 9 14.38 34.60 -15.30
N SER A 10 14.63 35.89 -15.44
CA SER A 10 13.84 36.93 -16.09
C SER A 10 13.62 36.66 -17.57
N ASN A 11 12.37 36.78 -18.01
CA ASN A 11 11.96 36.89 -19.41
C ASN A 11 12.60 38.11 -20.08
N SER A 12 13.51 37.90 -21.03
CA SER A 12 13.83 38.89 -22.06
C SER A 12 13.48 38.31 -23.43
N SER A 13 12.70 39.09 -24.17
CA SER A 13 12.18 38.75 -25.49
C SER A 13 13.25 39.04 -26.55
N ASN A 14 13.57 38.05 -27.38
CA ASN A 14 14.21 38.29 -28.67
C ASN A 14 13.68 37.31 -29.72
N LYS A 15 13.10 37.88 -30.79
CA LYS A 15 12.74 37.21 -32.04
C LYS A 15 14.01 37.02 -32.88
N GLY A 16 14.17 35.86 -33.51
CA GLY A 16 15.17 35.67 -34.55
C GLY A 16 15.51 34.21 -34.85
N ASP A 17 14.92 33.72 -35.94
CA ASP A 17 15.44 32.75 -36.91
C ASP A 17 15.64 31.27 -36.57
N GLY A 18 15.18 30.46 -37.53
CA GLY A 18 15.07 29.02 -37.45
C GLY A 18 16.41 28.30 -37.39
N ALA A 19 16.53 27.45 -36.38
CA ALA A 19 17.55 26.40 -36.31
C ALA A 19 16.85 25.06 -36.06
N SER A 20 17.10 24.11 -36.97
CA SER A 20 16.71 22.70 -36.89
C SER A 20 16.96 22.14 -35.50
N SER A 21 15.90 21.84 -34.73
CA SER A 21 16.04 21.15 -33.45
C SER A 21 16.52 19.72 -33.71
N SER A 22 17.82 19.46 -33.52
CA SER A 22 18.32 18.13 -33.27
C SER A 22 17.61 17.60 -32.04
N LYS A 23 16.65 16.68 -32.23
CA LYS A 23 16.02 15.94 -31.13
C LYS A 23 17.11 15.11 -30.45
N GLN A 24 17.76 15.67 -29.43
CA GLN A 24 18.52 14.88 -28.48
C GLN A 24 17.54 13.90 -27.84
N GLN A 25 17.64 12.62 -28.23
CA GLN A 25 16.91 11.55 -27.56
C GLN A 25 17.44 11.50 -26.12
N LYS A 26 16.68 12.04 -25.17
CA LYS A 26 16.98 11.90 -23.74
C LYS A 26 17.08 10.39 -23.44
N ALA A 27 18.21 9.99 -22.86
CA ALA A 27 18.39 8.61 -22.41
C ALA A 27 17.25 8.22 -21.45
N PRO A 28 16.72 7.00 -21.55
CA PRO A 28 15.65 6.55 -20.65
C PRO A 28 16.15 6.57 -19.20
N SER A 29 15.30 7.01 -18.27
CA SER A 29 15.59 6.94 -16.83
C SER A 29 15.84 5.50 -16.38
N GLU A 30 16.55 5.32 -15.26
CA GLU A 30 16.74 3.98 -14.67
C GLU A 30 15.40 3.29 -14.40
N TYR A 31 14.40 4.02 -13.92
CA TYR A 31 13.03 3.51 -13.77
C TYR A 31 12.48 2.93 -15.08
N MET A 32 12.58 3.67 -16.19
CA MET A 32 12.12 3.21 -17.50
C MET A 32 12.89 1.97 -17.97
N LYS A 33 14.18 1.86 -17.64
CA LYS A 33 15.00 0.68 -17.95
C LYS A 33 14.53 -0.53 -17.15
N VAL A 34 14.38 -0.41 -15.83
CA VAL A 34 13.92 -1.47 -14.93
C VAL A 34 12.49 -1.90 -15.29
N GLN A 35 11.60 -0.95 -15.53
CA GLN A 35 10.22 -1.25 -15.93
C GLN A 35 10.17 -2.04 -17.24
N ARG A 36 11.09 -1.78 -18.19
CA ARG A 36 11.19 -2.56 -19.43
C ARG A 36 11.66 -3.99 -19.20
N MET A 37 12.50 -4.25 -18.19
CA MET A 37 12.97 -5.61 -17.87
C MET A 37 11.81 -6.52 -17.44
N PHE A 38 10.84 -5.98 -16.69
CA PHE A 38 9.70 -6.74 -16.17
C PHE A 38 8.43 -6.63 -17.01
N ARG A 39 8.51 -6.10 -18.23
CA ARG A 39 7.39 -6.08 -19.17
C ARG A 39 7.37 -7.37 -19.98
N GLN A 40 6.27 -8.11 -19.88
CA GLN A 40 6.08 -9.30 -20.71
C GLN A 40 6.12 -8.94 -22.19
N GLN A 41 6.93 -9.66 -22.96
CA GLN A 41 6.99 -9.46 -24.41
C GLN A 41 5.66 -9.86 -25.06
N THR A 42 5.03 -8.91 -25.73
CA THR A 42 3.75 -9.10 -26.41
C THR A 42 3.89 -9.30 -27.91
N LYS A 43 5.09 -9.05 -28.47
CA LYS A 43 5.39 -9.18 -29.90
C LYS A 43 6.66 -10.02 -30.09
N ASN A 44 6.69 -10.80 -31.16
CA ASN A 44 7.88 -11.54 -31.58
C ASN A 44 8.82 -10.66 -32.43
N GLU A 45 9.95 -11.23 -32.86
CA GLU A 45 10.97 -10.58 -33.69
C GLU A 45 10.42 -10.00 -35.01
N TYR A 46 9.33 -10.57 -35.52
CA TYR A 46 8.64 -10.13 -36.74
C TYR A 46 7.50 -9.12 -36.46
N GLY A 47 7.37 -8.63 -35.22
CA GLY A 47 6.35 -7.67 -34.80
C GLY A 47 4.94 -8.25 -34.62
N ARG A 48 4.75 -9.57 -34.72
CA ARG A 48 3.44 -10.24 -34.56
C ARG A 48 3.11 -10.45 -33.08
N SER A 49 1.84 -10.26 -32.73
CA SER A 49 1.34 -10.42 -31.37
C SER A 49 1.43 -11.87 -30.88
N ILE A 50 1.93 -12.07 -29.66
CA ILE A 50 2.05 -13.37 -29.01
C ILE A 50 0.81 -13.60 -28.12
N PRO A 51 0.04 -14.69 -28.32
CA PRO A 51 -1.08 -15.06 -27.46
C PRO A 51 -0.66 -15.21 -25.99
N LYS A 52 -1.49 -14.78 -25.03
CA LYS A 52 -1.14 -14.72 -23.58
C LYS A 52 -0.55 -16.03 -23.04
N HIS A 53 -1.12 -17.18 -23.42
CA HIS A 53 -0.68 -18.51 -23.00
C HIS A 53 0.66 -18.97 -23.61
N LYS A 54 1.13 -18.32 -24.68
CA LYS A 54 2.42 -18.61 -25.34
C LYS A 54 3.51 -17.61 -24.98
N ARG A 55 3.19 -16.59 -24.16
CA ARG A 55 4.18 -15.62 -23.72
C ARG A 55 5.08 -16.27 -22.69
N ALA A 56 6.38 -16.09 -22.85
CA ALA A 56 7.34 -16.54 -21.84
C ALA A 56 7.02 -15.90 -20.47
N PRO A 57 7.32 -16.62 -19.37
CA PRO A 57 7.29 -16.02 -18.05
C PRO A 57 8.28 -14.84 -18.00
N ILE A 58 7.97 -13.85 -17.17
CA ILE A 58 8.89 -12.74 -16.91
C ILE A 58 10.07 -13.30 -16.11
N ASP A 59 11.28 -12.91 -16.49
CA ASP A 59 12.49 -13.26 -15.74
C ASP A 59 12.62 -12.36 -14.51
N TYR A 60 12.60 -12.98 -13.33
CA TYR A 60 12.78 -12.32 -12.03
C TYR A 60 14.13 -12.66 -11.39
N SER A 61 15.06 -13.29 -12.09
CA SER A 61 16.36 -13.72 -11.54
C SER A 61 17.21 -12.57 -10.98
N SER A 62 17.01 -11.34 -11.48
CA SER A 62 17.66 -10.14 -10.97
C SER A 62 17.03 -9.57 -9.70
N VAL A 63 15.87 -10.09 -9.27
CA VAL A 63 15.19 -9.67 -8.03
C VAL A 63 15.85 -10.36 -6.85
N LEU A 64 16.16 -9.58 -5.80
CA LEU A 64 16.74 -10.10 -4.57
C LEU A 64 15.67 -10.84 -3.75
N ASP A 65 15.94 -12.10 -3.40
CA ASP A 65 15.08 -12.90 -2.53
C ASP A 65 15.69 -13.05 -1.13
N TYR A 66 15.30 -12.15 -0.22
CA TYR A 66 15.75 -12.21 1.18
C TYR A 66 15.08 -13.31 2.00
N ARG A 67 14.03 -13.98 1.48
CA ARG A 67 13.38 -15.11 2.17
C ARG A 67 14.14 -16.40 1.97
N ASN A 68 14.81 -16.55 0.82
CA ASN A 68 15.64 -17.69 0.49
C ASN A 68 16.96 -17.21 -0.13
N ILE A 69 17.99 -17.00 0.70
CA ILE A 69 19.29 -16.48 0.21
C ILE A 69 19.91 -17.41 -0.83
N ASP A 70 19.72 -18.72 -0.70
CA ASP A 70 20.29 -19.72 -1.60
C ASP A 70 19.67 -19.69 -3.01
N SER A 71 18.43 -19.20 -3.15
CA SER A 71 17.74 -19.07 -4.45
C SER A 71 18.28 -17.93 -5.31
N ASN A 72 19.07 -17.02 -4.73
CA ASN A 72 19.63 -15.89 -5.43
C ASN A 72 20.77 -16.31 -6.37
N THR A 73 20.97 -15.52 -7.43
CA THR A 73 22.20 -15.61 -8.23
C THR A 73 23.43 -15.25 -7.39
N GLU A 74 24.62 -15.73 -7.77
CA GLU A 74 25.87 -15.39 -7.06
C GLU A 74 26.10 -13.88 -6.98
N VAL A 75 25.79 -13.19 -8.08
CA VAL A 75 25.84 -11.72 -8.18
C VAL A 75 24.89 -11.03 -7.20
N ASN A 76 23.73 -11.62 -6.90
CA ASN A 76 22.81 -11.11 -5.88
C ASN A 76 23.31 -11.42 -4.46
N LYS A 77 23.83 -12.63 -4.23
CA LYS A 77 24.40 -13.04 -2.93
C LYS A 77 25.56 -12.12 -2.51
N GLU A 78 26.45 -11.77 -3.42
CA GLU A 78 27.58 -10.85 -3.17
C GLU A 78 27.14 -9.45 -2.74
N ARG A 79 25.90 -9.03 -3.05
CA ARG A 79 25.34 -7.75 -2.64
C ARG A 79 24.64 -7.80 -1.29
N ILE A 80 24.14 -8.97 -0.88
CA ILE A 80 23.43 -9.14 0.39
C ILE A 80 24.45 -9.26 1.53
N ILE A 81 24.25 -8.50 2.59
CA ILE A 81 25.07 -8.58 3.81
C ILE A 81 24.21 -9.16 4.93
N ASP A 82 24.67 -10.19 5.63
CA ASP A 82 23.99 -10.66 6.85
C ASP A 82 24.40 -9.80 8.05
N CYS A 83 23.44 -9.05 8.59
CA CYS A 83 23.64 -8.16 9.73
C CYS A 83 23.11 -8.77 11.05
N THR A 84 22.51 -9.96 11.02
CA THR A 84 21.69 -10.53 12.11
C THR A 84 22.40 -10.52 13.47
N GLN A 85 23.65 -11.00 13.55
CA GLN A 85 24.36 -11.14 14.83
C GLN A 85 24.91 -9.82 15.38
N SER A 86 25.06 -8.80 14.53
CA SER A 86 25.78 -7.56 14.87
C SER A 86 24.91 -6.45 15.45
N LEU A 87 23.61 -6.73 15.58
CA LEU A 87 22.56 -5.71 15.61
C LEU A 87 21.67 -5.77 16.87
N PHE A 88 21.50 -6.93 17.50
CA PHE A 88 20.56 -7.06 18.60
C PHE A 88 21.23 -7.36 19.95
N ASP A 89 20.87 -6.58 20.96
CA ASP A 89 20.92 -6.99 22.37
C ASP A 89 19.52 -7.45 22.79
N TYR A 90 19.36 -8.76 23.00
CA TYR A 90 18.07 -9.39 23.30
C TYR A 90 17.70 -9.37 24.79
N SER A 91 18.53 -8.78 25.65
CA SER A 91 18.37 -8.86 27.11
C SER A 91 17.12 -8.14 27.66
N SER A 92 16.46 -7.29 26.86
CA SER A 92 15.34 -6.45 27.29
C SER A 92 13.95 -6.89 26.81
N VAL A 93 13.85 -7.93 25.97
CA VAL A 93 12.57 -8.38 25.40
C VAL A 93 12.14 -9.69 26.04
N SER A 94 10.93 -9.75 26.60
CA SER A 94 10.51 -10.84 27.48
C SER A 94 9.79 -11.99 26.78
N SER A 95 9.10 -11.76 25.66
CA SER A 95 8.37 -12.81 24.91
C SER A 95 7.85 -12.33 23.55
N ASP A 96 7.32 -13.27 22.75
CA ASP A 96 6.43 -12.98 21.62
C ASP A 96 5.25 -12.10 22.03
N THR A 97 4.75 -11.28 21.10
CA THR A 97 3.52 -10.48 21.27
C THR A 97 2.42 -10.94 20.30
N SER A 98 1.22 -10.38 20.43
CA SER A 98 0.14 -10.57 19.45
C SER A 98 0.45 -9.97 18.08
N TYR A 99 1.47 -9.13 17.98
CA TYR A 99 1.81 -8.35 16.79
C TYR A 99 3.13 -8.76 16.13
N TYR A 100 4.10 -9.30 16.88
CA TYR A 100 5.37 -9.73 16.32
C TYR A 100 6.02 -10.84 17.12
N SER A 101 6.79 -11.68 16.42
CA SER A 101 7.63 -12.71 17.06
C SER A 101 8.83 -12.05 17.75
N HIS A 102 9.36 -12.73 18.76
CA HIS A 102 10.49 -12.27 19.55
C HIS A 102 11.66 -11.87 18.62
N PRO A 103 12.28 -10.69 18.80
CA PRO A 103 13.32 -10.19 17.89
C PRO A 103 14.52 -11.12 17.68
N SER A 104 14.80 -12.02 18.63
CA SER A 104 15.85 -13.05 18.47
C SER A 104 15.61 -14.04 17.34
N THR A 105 14.39 -14.12 16.82
CA THR A 105 14.05 -14.95 15.67
C THR A 105 14.25 -14.23 14.34
N TRP A 106 14.49 -12.92 14.36
CA TRP A 106 14.55 -12.12 13.15
C TRP A 106 15.91 -12.29 12.44
N ARG A 107 15.86 -12.31 11.11
CA ARG A 107 17.05 -12.24 10.26
C ARG A 107 17.10 -10.87 9.62
N VAL A 108 18.24 -10.19 9.70
CA VAL A 108 18.38 -8.83 9.20
C VAL A 108 19.48 -8.82 8.15
N TYR A 109 19.13 -8.33 6.96
CA TYR A 109 20.04 -8.25 5.85
C TYR A 109 20.23 -6.81 5.39
N GLY A 110 21.46 -6.42 5.09
CA GLY A 110 21.80 -5.16 4.43
C GLY A 110 22.05 -5.33 2.94
N LEU A 111 22.28 -4.21 2.26
CA LEU A 111 22.67 -4.19 0.85
C LEU A 111 23.99 -3.41 0.71
N LYS A 112 25.01 -4.06 0.15
CA LYS A 112 26.41 -3.59 0.16
C LYS A 112 26.61 -2.17 -0.35
N ASP A 113 25.91 -1.81 -1.41
CA ASP A 113 26.05 -0.50 -2.06
C ASP A 113 25.11 0.57 -1.45
N TYR A 114 24.30 0.20 -0.45
CA TYR A 114 23.26 1.03 0.15
C TYR A 114 23.32 0.96 1.69
N PRO A 115 24.35 1.55 2.31
CA PRO A 115 24.43 1.62 3.77
C PRO A 115 23.21 2.34 4.34
N GLY A 116 22.65 1.79 5.42
CA GLY A 116 21.40 2.27 6.03
C GLY A 116 20.14 1.56 5.51
N PHE A 117 20.23 0.79 4.43
CA PHE A 117 19.16 -0.11 4.01
C PHE A 117 19.23 -1.43 4.79
N TYR A 118 18.08 -1.84 5.34
CA TYR A 118 17.90 -3.11 6.01
C TYR A 118 16.62 -3.80 5.54
N PHE A 119 16.67 -5.12 5.45
CA PHE A 119 15.54 -5.96 5.09
C PHE A 119 15.35 -7.07 6.12
N ILE A 120 14.11 -7.26 6.56
CA ILE A 120 13.71 -8.27 7.55
C ILE A 120 12.56 -9.09 6.96
N PRO A 121 12.78 -10.34 6.49
CA PRO A 121 11.82 -11.05 5.65
C PRO A 121 10.58 -11.57 6.38
N SER A 122 10.70 -11.92 7.66
CA SER A 122 9.68 -12.71 8.36
C SER A 122 9.59 -12.34 9.84
N VAL A 123 9.14 -11.12 10.12
CA VAL A 123 8.90 -10.66 11.52
C VAL A 123 7.59 -11.18 12.11
N PHE A 124 6.69 -11.70 11.26
CA PHE A 124 5.32 -12.06 11.65
C PHE A 124 4.97 -13.50 11.23
N ASN A 125 4.36 -14.24 12.15
CA ASN A 125 3.63 -15.46 11.82
C ASN A 125 2.24 -15.16 11.22
N VAL A 126 1.54 -16.17 10.70
CA VAL A 126 0.23 -16.02 10.04
C VAL A 126 -0.82 -15.36 10.94
N LYS A 127 -0.82 -15.66 12.25
CA LYS A 127 -1.77 -15.07 13.20
C LYS A 127 -1.51 -13.57 13.37
N GLN A 128 -0.24 -13.18 13.50
CA GLN A 128 0.19 -11.79 13.63
C GLN A 128 -0.07 -11.00 12.35
N GLN A 129 0.20 -11.57 11.17
CA GLN A 129 -0.13 -10.93 9.88
C GLN A 129 -1.63 -10.64 9.76
N ARG A 130 -2.48 -11.61 10.11
CA ARG A 130 -3.94 -11.41 10.13
C ARG A 130 -4.36 -10.32 11.11
N LYS A 131 -3.70 -10.22 12.27
CA LYS A 131 -3.97 -9.17 13.26
C LYS A 131 -3.65 -7.78 12.70
N TRP A 132 -2.47 -7.60 12.09
CA TRP A 132 -2.11 -6.35 11.41
C TRP A 132 -3.08 -5.96 10.30
N ILE A 133 -3.47 -6.92 9.45
CA ILE A 133 -4.42 -6.68 8.36
C ILE A 133 -5.77 -6.24 8.93
N LYS A 134 -6.26 -6.94 9.96
CA LYS A 134 -7.52 -6.63 10.63
C LYS A 134 -7.47 -5.22 11.24
N ASP A 135 -6.41 -4.89 11.96
CA ASP A 135 -6.30 -3.58 12.62
C ASP A 135 -6.12 -2.44 11.61
N ALA A 136 -5.43 -2.69 10.50
CA ALA A 136 -5.33 -1.74 9.40
C ALA A 136 -6.70 -1.38 8.82
N LEU A 137 -7.60 -2.35 8.67
CA LEU A 137 -8.92 -2.16 8.08
C LEU A 137 -9.97 -1.67 9.07
N GLU A 138 -9.91 -2.10 10.34
CA GLU A 138 -10.95 -1.85 11.35
C GLU A 138 -10.63 -0.71 12.31
N HIS A 139 -9.34 -0.40 12.55
CA HIS A 139 -8.94 0.58 13.57
C HIS A 139 -8.12 1.73 12.98
N TYR A 140 -7.16 1.43 12.12
CA TYR A 140 -6.25 2.45 11.60
C TYR A 140 -6.83 3.25 10.43
N ALA A 141 -7.71 2.65 9.64
CA ALA A 141 -8.48 3.35 8.61
C ALA A 141 -9.70 4.10 9.16
N GLU A 142 -9.89 4.07 10.47
CA GLU A 142 -11.10 4.53 11.12
C GLU A 142 -10.88 5.91 11.78
N PRO A 143 -11.88 6.80 11.80
CA PRO A 143 -11.78 8.05 12.54
C PRO A 143 -11.37 7.80 13.99
N PRO A 144 -10.49 8.64 14.57
CA PRO A 144 -10.14 9.99 14.10
C PRO A 144 -8.99 10.04 13.07
N ASN A 145 -8.44 8.90 12.63
CA ASN A 145 -7.39 8.90 11.62
C ASN A 145 -7.92 9.39 10.26
N ASN A 146 -7.09 10.14 9.54
CA ASN A 146 -7.46 10.59 8.20
C ASN A 146 -7.22 9.50 7.17
N THR A 147 -8.14 9.41 6.22
CA THR A 147 -8.01 8.60 5.01
C THR A 147 -8.21 9.46 3.77
N ASN A 148 -7.96 8.88 2.59
CA ASN A 148 -8.30 9.54 1.34
C ASN A 148 -9.81 9.80 1.17
N LEU A 149 -10.67 9.05 1.87
CA LEU A 149 -12.12 9.22 1.78
C LEU A 149 -12.59 10.51 2.47
N ASN A 150 -11.91 10.94 3.54
CA ASN A 150 -12.23 12.17 4.27
C ASN A 150 -12.24 13.41 3.35
N ILE A 151 -11.35 13.42 2.36
CA ILE A 151 -11.22 14.50 1.36
C ILE A 151 -12.51 14.67 0.56
N PHE A 152 -13.20 13.56 0.24
CA PHE A 152 -14.38 13.58 -0.62
C PHE A 152 -15.68 13.57 0.17
N TYR A 153 -15.76 12.71 1.20
CA TYR A 153 -17.01 12.37 1.88
C TYR A 153 -17.08 12.88 3.33
N GLY A 154 -15.95 13.27 3.92
CA GLY A 154 -15.84 13.50 5.37
C GLY A 154 -15.58 12.20 6.13
N GLU A 155 -15.80 12.21 7.45
CA GLU A 155 -15.62 11.02 8.27
C GLU A 155 -16.61 9.92 7.88
N VAL A 156 -16.08 8.77 7.49
CA VAL A 156 -16.87 7.56 7.23
C VAL A 156 -16.59 6.61 8.38
N LYS A 157 -17.65 6.21 9.10
CA LYS A 157 -17.54 5.31 10.25
C LYS A 157 -17.89 3.87 9.91
N ASP A 158 -17.27 2.95 10.64
CA ASP A 158 -17.41 1.51 10.58
C ASP A 158 -17.29 0.98 9.14
N LEU A 159 -16.37 1.55 8.34
CA LEU A 159 -16.29 1.30 6.90
C LEU A 159 -16.21 -0.20 6.57
N TRP A 160 -15.28 -0.91 7.23
CA TRP A 160 -15.09 -2.34 7.01
C TRP A 160 -16.31 -3.16 7.43
N SER A 161 -16.81 -2.94 8.65
CA SER A 161 -17.97 -3.67 9.19
C SER A 161 -19.21 -3.48 8.33
N ASN A 162 -19.49 -2.24 7.92
CA ASN A 162 -20.62 -1.92 7.06
C ASN A 162 -20.46 -2.52 5.65
N ALA A 163 -19.26 -2.46 5.07
CA ALA A 163 -18.99 -3.09 3.78
C ALA A 163 -19.14 -4.62 3.83
N GLN A 164 -18.76 -5.25 4.95
CA GLN A 164 -18.95 -6.67 5.17
C GLN A 164 -20.44 -7.02 5.29
N SER A 165 -21.22 -6.24 6.04
CA SER A 165 -22.67 -6.41 6.13
C SER A 165 -23.35 -6.27 4.77
N GLU A 166 -23.01 -5.23 3.99
CA GLU A 166 -23.53 -5.06 2.62
C GLU A 166 -23.20 -6.26 1.72
N TYR A 167 -21.98 -6.78 1.81
CA TYR A 167 -21.56 -7.95 1.04
C TYR A 167 -22.40 -9.19 1.39
N ILE A 168 -22.61 -9.46 2.68
CA ILE A 168 -23.41 -10.60 3.16
C ILE A 168 -24.87 -10.44 2.72
N GLU A 169 -25.47 -9.26 2.93
CA GLU A 169 -26.85 -8.98 2.52
C GLU A 169 -27.06 -9.21 1.02
N LEU A 170 -26.11 -8.77 0.18
CA LEU A 170 -26.17 -8.97 -1.27
C LEU A 170 -26.09 -10.46 -1.67
N HIS A 171 -25.21 -11.23 -1.02
CA HIS A 171 -25.05 -12.67 -1.32
C HIS A 171 -26.28 -13.48 -0.87
N ASP A 172 -26.85 -13.15 0.28
CA ASP A 172 -28.08 -13.78 0.77
C ASP A 172 -29.27 -13.50 -0.16
N GLN A 173 -29.38 -12.26 -0.68
CA GLN A 173 -30.41 -11.90 -1.65
C GLN A 173 -30.24 -12.67 -2.97
N LEU A 174 -29.01 -12.77 -3.48
CA LEU A 174 -28.72 -13.51 -4.72
C LEU A 174 -29.01 -15.01 -4.54
N ALA A 175 -28.64 -15.61 -3.41
CA ALA A 175 -28.92 -17.01 -3.11
C ALA A 175 -30.42 -17.30 -3.06
N LYS A 176 -31.22 -16.39 -2.46
CA LYS A 176 -32.68 -16.50 -2.45
C LYS A 176 -33.26 -16.45 -3.86
N GLN A 177 -32.81 -15.50 -4.70
CA GLN A 177 -33.25 -15.40 -6.09
C GLN A 177 -32.93 -16.67 -6.89
N LEU A 178 -31.73 -17.24 -6.73
CA LEU A 178 -31.35 -18.49 -7.38
C LEU A 178 -32.20 -19.67 -6.91
N SER A 179 -32.53 -19.76 -5.61
CA SER A 179 -33.35 -20.84 -5.05
C SER A 179 -34.83 -20.79 -5.48
N LEU A 180 -35.35 -19.60 -5.81
CA LEU A 180 -36.71 -19.41 -6.33
C LEU A 180 -36.81 -19.82 -7.80
N ASN A 181 -35.73 -19.67 -8.57
CA ASN A 181 -35.71 -19.99 -10.01
C ASN A 181 -35.65 -21.51 -10.32
N ASP A 182 -35.29 -22.36 -9.34
CA ASP A 182 -35.27 -23.82 -9.50
C ASP A 182 -36.63 -24.48 -9.18
N ASN A 183 -37.59 -23.74 -8.62
CA ASN A 183 -38.90 -24.25 -8.20
C ASN A 183 -40.05 -23.32 -8.62
N ASP A 184 -40.32 -23.15 -9.93
CA ASP A 184 -41.69 -23.18 -10.49
C ASP A 184 -41.74 -22.76 -11.97
N GLU A 185 -42.33 -23.60 -12.81
CA GLU A 185 -42.83 -23.25 -14.15
C GLU A 185 -44.27 -22.67 -14.10
N ASN A 186 -44.78 -22.32 -12.91
CA ASN A 186 -46.07 -21.65 -12.77
C ASN A 186 -46.16 -20.94 -11.42
N VAL A 187 -46.29 -19.61 -11.40
CA VAL A 187 -47.29 -18.85 -10.62
C VAL A 187 -47.13 -17.34 -10.89
N ASN A 188 -48.27 -16.74 -11.24
CA ASN A 188 -48.68 -15.34 -11.28
C ASN A 188 -47.72 -14.23 -10.83
N GLU A 189 -47.65 -13.20 -11.67
CA GLU A 189 -47.32 -11.82 -11.36
C GLU A 189 -47.99 -11.35 -10.06
N GLN A 190 -47.26 -11.39 -8.96
CA GLN A 190 -47.58 -10.62 -7.77
C GLN A 190 -46.71 -9.36 -7.75
N GLN A 191 -47.41 -8.25 -7.53
CA GLN A 191 -46.95 -6.87 -7.54
C GLN A 191 -45.64 -6.71 -6.78
N GLY A 192 -44.67 -6.03 -7.42
CA GLY A 192 -43.39 -5.72 -6.82
C GLY A 192 -43.58 -4.94 -5.52
N GLU A 193 -43.22 -5.56 -4.40
CA GLU A 193 -42.92 -4.83 -3.18
C GLU A 193 -41.81 -3.82 -3.49
N GLU A 194 -42.10 -2.53 -3.36
CA GLU A 194 -41.08 -1.49 -3.32
C GLU A 194 -40.11 -1.85 -2.21
N VAL A 195 -38.92 -2.33 -2.58
CA VAL A 195 -37.83 -2.57 -1.64
C VAL A 195 -37.52 -1.23 -0.99
N ASP A 196 -37.89 -1.10 0.28
CA ASP A 196 -37.64 0.07 1.11
C ASP A 196 -36.12 0.33 1.11
N LYS A 197 -35.67 1.27 0.28
CA LYS A 197 -34.25 1.60 0.16
C LYS A 197 -33.84 2.19 1.50
N LYS A 198 -33.17 1.40 2.35
CA LYS A 198 -32.52 1.88 3.58
C LYS A 198 -31.77 3.17 3.23
N LYS A 199 -32.20 4.30 3.80
CA LYS A 199 -31.53 5.59 3.59
C LYS A 199 -30.10 5.48 4.08
N ARG A 200 -29.14 5.82 3.22
CA ARG A 200 -27.72 5.83 3.57
C ARG A 200 -27.39 7.09 4.39
N PRO A 201 -26.32 7.05 5.21
CA PRO A 201 -25.83 8.25 5.86
C PRO A 201 -25.43 9.30 4.83
N LEU A 202 -25.49 10.56 5.23
CA LEU A 202 -25.11 11.69 4.40
C LEU A 202 -23.61 11.99 4.56
N ASP A 203 -22.99 12.45 3.49
CA ASP A 203 -21.64 12.96 3.46
C ASP A 203 -21.58 14.39 4.04
N LYS A 204 -20.37 14.98 4.09
CA LYS A 204 -20.14 16.36 4.56
C LYS A 204 -20.88 17.45 3.77
N ASN A 205 -21.39 17.15 2.58
CA ASN A 205 -22.15 18.07 1.73
C ASN A 205 -23.66 17.85 1.83
N GLY A 206 -24.12 16.83 2.59
CA GLY A 206 -25.53 16.47 2.73
C GLY A 206 -26.03 15.48 1.68
N GLU A 207 -25.15 14.88 0.88
CA GLU A 207 -25.50 13.89 -0.15
C GLU A 207 -25.38 12.46 0.40
N GLU A 208 -26.19 11.51 -0.09
CA GLU A 208 -26.05 10.12 0.33
C GLU A 208 -24.66 9.56 0.01
N LEU A 209 -24.05 8.89 0.99
CA LEU A 209 -22.81 8.16 0.75
C LEU A 209 -22.99 7.08 -0.32
N PRO A 210 -21.95 6.79 -1.13
CA PRO A 210 -21.88 5.55 -1.90
C PRO A 210 -22.00 4.32 -0.99
N THR A 211 -22.18 3.14 -1.58
CA THR A 211 -22.13 1.89 -0.81
C THR A 211 -20.79 1.76 -0.09
N TYR A 212 -20.80 1.20 1.12
CA TYR A 212 -19.58 0.99 1.88
C TYR A 212 -18.59 0.09 1.14
N ARG A 213 -19.10 -0.87 0.34
CA ARG A 213 -18.25 -1.65 -0.57
C ARG A 213 -17.49 -0.77 -1.57
N THR A 214 -18.18 0.18 -2.19
CA THR A 214 -17.56 1.12 -3.16
C THR A 214 -16.55 2.03 -2.46
N LEU A 215 -16.83 2.47 -1.24
CA LEU A 215 -15.92 3.28 -0.45
C LEU A 215 -14.67 2.48 -0.04
N LEU A 216 -14.84 1.24 0.40
CA LEU A 216 -13.74 0.34 0.76
C LEU A 216 -12.84 0.03 -0.45
N ASP A 217 -13.42 -0.18 -1.63
CA ASP A 217 -12.65 -0.38 -2.87
C ASP A 217 -11.87 0.88 -3.31
N LYS A 218 -12.27 2.06 -2.82
CA LYS A 218 -11.59 3.35 -3.04
C LYS A 218 -10.63 3.72 -1.91
N LEU A 219 -10.60 2.99 -0.81
CA LEU A 219 -9.65 3.24 0.28
C LEU A 219 -8.24 3.00 -0.24
N ALA A 220 -7.38 4.00 -0.13
CA ALA A 220 -6.03 4.01 -0.70
C ALA A 220 -4.98 4.29 0.35
N TRP A 221 -5.27 5.14 1.34
CA TRP A 221 -4.36 5.39 2.44
C TRP A 221 -5.08 5.80 3.73
N ALA A 222 -4.39 5.59 4.86
CA ALA A 222 -4.71 6.15 6.17
C ALA A 222 -3.45 6.73 6.81
N THR A 223 -3.58 7.78 7.63
CA THR A 223 -2.46 8.40 8.37
C THR A 223 -2.66 8.31 9.87
N LEU A 224 -1.59 7.95 10.59
CA LEU A 224 -1.57 7.75 12.04
C LEU A 224 -0.57 8.68 12.70
N GLY A 225 -0.82 9.05 13.96
CA GLY A 225 0.04 10.01 14.66
C GLY A 225 -0.12 11.41 14.10
N TYR A 226 0.99 12.12 13.88
CA TYR A 226 0.97 13.39 13.15
C TYR A 226 0.43 13.19 11.73
N GLN A 227 -0.61 13.94 11.41
CA GLN A 227 -1.35 13.80 10.16
C GLN A 227 -0.65 14.59 9.05
N PHE A 228 -0.26 13.91 7.98
CA PHE A 228 0.42 14.58 6.87
C PHE A 228 -0.55 15.45 6.07
N GLN A 229 -0.25 16.74 5.98
CA GLN A 229 -1.05 17.67 5.20
C GLN A 229 -0.56 17.72 3.76
N TRP A 230 -1.26 17.04 2.84
CA TRP A 230 -0.83 16.84 1.45
C TRP A 230 -0.60 18.12 0.64
N THR A 231 -1.46 19.13 0.81
CA THR A 231 -1.36 20.40 0.07
C THR A 231 -0.13 21.21 0.48
N PRO A 232 0.06 21.56 1.77
CA PRO A 232 1.26 22.27 2.22
C PRO A 232 2.50 21.38 2.37
N ARG A 233 2.34 20.04 2.37
CA ARG A 233 3.40 19.03 2.58
C ARG A 233 4.13 19.16 3.91
N ILE A 234 3.38 19.35 4.99
CA ILE A 234 3.91 19.54 6.34
C ILE A 234 3.22 18.63 7.36
N TYR A 235 3.86 18.48 8.51
CA TYR A 235 3.26 18.01 9.76
C TYR A 235 3.11 19.19 10.72
N SER A 236 2.18 19.11 11.66
CA SER A 236 1.89 20.17 12.64
C SER A 236 1.38 19.60 13.95
N GLU A 237 1.75 20.23 15.07
CA GLU A 237 1.32 19.81 16.41
C GLU A 237 -0.20 19.86 16.62
N GLU A 238 -0.90 20.74 15.91
CA GLU A 238 -2.35 20.89 15.98
C GLU A 238 -3.12 19.74 15.30
N PHE A 239 -2.46 18.95 14.45
CA PHE A 239 -3.09 17.91 13.64
C PHE A 239 -2.39 16.57 13.88
N HIS A 240 -2.72 15.94 15.01
CA HIS A 240 -2.19 14.65 15.38
C HIS A 240 -3.25 13.80 16.08
N GLU A 241 -3.12 12.49 15.93
CA GLU A 241 -3.86 11.49 16.68
C GLU A 241 -2.90 10.67 17.55
N ALA A 242 -3.43 9.90 18.49
CA ALA A 242 -2.62 8.97 19.26
C ALA A 242 -1.94 7.95 18.34
N PHE A 243 -0.61 7.85 18.43
CA PHE A 243 0.12 6.85 17.66
C PHE A 243 -0.12 5.45 18.26
N PRO A 244 -0.44 4.42 17.46
CA PRO A 244 -0.72 3.09 18.00
C PRO A 244 0.49 2.47 18.72
N GLN A 245 0.29 2.02 19.95
CA GLN A 245 1.37 1.50 20.81
C GLN A 245 2.01 0.23 20.24
N ASP A 246 1.21 -0.63 19.61
CA ASP A 246 1.66 -1.85 18.94
C ASP A 246 2.67 -1.55 17.81
N LEU A 247 2.38 -0.55 16.97
CA LEU A 247 3.31 -0.06 15.94
C LEU A 247 4.53 0.61 16.57
N GLN A 248 4.32 1.40 17.63
CA GLN A 248 5.43 2.08 18.30
C GLN A 248 6.45 1.08 18.83
N ASP A 249 5.97 0.06 19.53
CA ASP A 249 6.81 -0.98 20.11
C ASP A 249 7.57 -1.72 19.00
N LEU A 250 6.87 -2.20 17.96
CA LEU A 250 7.49 -2.91 16.85
C LEU A 250 8.61 -2.09 16.19
N VAL A 251 8.32 -0.85 15.80
CA VAL A 251 9.28 -0.01 15.07
C VAL A 251 10.43 0.40 15.97
N THR A 252 10.19 0.65 17.26
CA THR A 252 11.27 0.93 18.22
C THR A 252 12.21 -0.26 18.37
N HIS A 253 11.69 -1.50 18.41
CA HIS A 253 12.55 -2.69 18.42
C HIS A 253 13.37 -2.82 17.13
N ILE A 254 12.76 -2.56 15.96
CA ILE A 254 13.48 -2.55 14.67
C ILE A 254 14.58 -1.47 14.66
N ALA A 255 14.28 -0.26 15.14
CA ALA A 255 15.24 0.84 15.18
C ALA A 255 16.40 0.55 16.13
N LYS A 256 16.12 0.05 17.33
CA LYS A 256 17.15 -0.41 18.28
C LYS A 256 18.05 -1.48 17.67
N ALA A 257 17.44 -2.49 17.05
CA ALA A 257 18.16 -3.54 16.34
C ALA A 257 19.07 -2.98 15.24
N THR A 258 18.64 -1.94 14.55
CA THR A 258 19.41 -1.36 13.44
C THR A 258 20.33 -0.21 13.89
N LYS A 259 20.55 -0.04 15.20
CA LYS A 259 21.41 0.96 15.84
C LYS A 259 20.95 2.41 15.65
N TYR A 260 19.64 2.63 15.53
CA TYR A 260 19.02 3.96 15.44
C TYR A 260 18.29 4.36 16.73
N ASP A 261 18.81 3.99 17.90
CA ASP A 261 18.24 4.40 19.19
C ASP A 261 18.84 5.74 19.68
N PRO A 262 18.05 6.64 20.31
CA PRO A 262 16.61 6.55 20.50
C PRO A 262 15.83 6.84 19.22
N TYR A 263 14.79 6.05 18.96
CA TYR A 263 13.82 6.28 17.89
C TYR A 263 12.42 6.36 18.47
N VAL A 264 11.68 7.39 18.07
CA VAL A 264 10.28 7.59 18.45
C VAL A 264 9.46 7.66 17.16
N PRO A 265 8.64 6.65 16.84
CA PRO A 265 7.70 6.75 15.74
C PRO A 265 6.54 7.66 16.14
N GLU A 266 6.33 8.72 15.37
CA GLU A 266 5.31 9.73 15.66
C GLU A 266 4.32 9.94 14.50
N ALA A 267 4.64 9.43 13.31
CA ALA A 267 3.80 9.52 12.12
C ALA A 267 3.90 8.23 11.30
N ALA A 268 2.78 7.77 10.76
CA ALA A 268 2.76 6.62 9.85
C ALA A 268 1.72 6.81 8.73
N THR A 269 1.97 6.13 7.62
CA THR A 269 1.02 6.03 6.51
C THR A 269 0.80 4.56 6.19
N ILE A 270 -0.47 4.15 6.19
CA ILE A 270 -0.89 2.84 5.74
C ILE A 270 -1.39 3.02 4.32
N ASN A 271 -0.93 2.17 3.42
CA ASN A 271 -1.34 2.21 2.03
C ASN A 271 -2.08 0.92 1.69
N PHE A 272 -3.22 1.06 1.01
CA PHE A 272 -4.06 -0.02 0.54
C PHE A 272 -3.93 -0.11 -0.97
N TYR A 273 -3.50 -1.26 -1.47
CA TYR A 273 -3.29 -1.49 -2.90
C TYR A 273 -4.23 -2.59 -3.39
N SER A 274 -5.00 -2.28 -4.42
CA SER A 274 -5.73 -3.28 -5.20
C SER A 274 -4.86 -3.81 -6.34
N GLU A 275 -5.29 -4.92 -6.96
CA GLU A 275 -4.60 -5.49 -8.11
C GLU A 275 -4.55 -4.46 -9.26
N GLY A 276 -3.35 -4.07 -9.68
CA GLY A 276 -3.13 -3.07 -10.73
C GLY A 276 -2.76 -1.66 -10.22
N CYS A 277 -2.70 -1.43 -8.92
CA CYS A 277 -2.14 -0.19 -8.35
C CYS A 277 -0.60 -0.19 -8.38
N TYR A 278 -0.01 0.99 -8.60
CA TYR A 278 1.44 1.22 -8.57
C TYR A 278 1.71 2.50 -7.77
N VAL A 279 2.76 2.48 -6.94
CA VAL A 279 3.32 3.70 -6.35
C VAL A 279 4.27 4.31 -7.36
N TYR A 280 4.07 5.58 -7.68
CA TYR A 280 4.93 6.35 -8.58
C TYR A 280 5.91 7.22 -7.81
#